data_AF-A0A4U2DTH0-F1
#
_entry.id   AF-A0A4U2DTH0-F1
#
_cell.length_a   1.000
_cell.length_b   1.000
_cell.length_c   1.000
_cell.angle_alpha   90.00
_cell.angle_beta   90.00
_cell.angle_gamma   90.00
#
_symmetry.space_group_name_H-M   'P 1'
#
loop_
_entity.id
_entity.type
_entity.pdbx_description
1 polymer ?
#
loop_
_entity_poly.entity_id
_entity_poly.type
_entity_poly.pdbx_seq_one_letter_code
_entity_poly.pdbx_strand_id
1 'polypeptide(L)'
;LKTCINSGAVNRYPSWSISLKALDNWRCGRGVELLSKPNKSLNHSVNVITYSEPVVIWKGTQAEIIPFCPVVCGSSIKGMLAHRIAFHYRKHAKQWAETAGDAENEIWQKRPEALKALLGYADNDHDQSVAGSLWVEDADIEYEHIVIRHHNSIDRFTGGVRKG
;
A
#
# COMPACT_ATOMS: atom_id res chain seq x y z
N LEU A 1 -13.93 -7.27 4.29
CA LEU A 1 -14.40 -8.21 3.24
C LEU A 1 -15.90 -8.46 3.34
N LYS A 2 -16.71 -7.67 2.63
CA LYS A 2 -18.02 -8.03 2.06
C LYS A 2 -18.70 -6.76 1.55
N THR A 3 -18.73 -6.60 0.23
CA THR A 3 -19.85 -5.98 -0.50
C THR A 3 -19.74 -6.34 -1.97
N CYS A 4 -20.06 -7.60 -2.29
CA CYS A 4 -20.51 -7.93 -3.64
C CYS A 4 -21.96 -8.39 -3.53
N ILE A 5 -22.84 -7.55 -4.08
CA ILE A 5 -24.21 -7.90 -4.43
C ILE A 5 -24.11 -9.16 -5.31
N ASN A 6 -24.68 -10.26 -4.83
CA ASN A 6 -24.80 -11.51 -5.58
C ASN A 6 -25.53 -11.23 -6.90
N SER A 7 -24.76 -11.09 -7.97
CA SER A 7 -25.25 -11.10 -9.35
C SER A 7 -24.52 -12.20 -10.10
N GLY A 8 -24.90 -13.46 -9.84
CA GLY A 8 -24.82 -14.60 -10.78
C GLY A 8 -23.53 -14.92 -11.56
N ALA A 9 -22.41 -14.26 -11.33
CA ALA A 9 -21.19 -14.46 -12.10
C ALA A 9 -20.37 -15.60 -11.48
N VAL A 10 -20.31 -16.73 -12.18
CA VAL A 10 -19.33 -17.79 -11.92
C VAL A 10 -17.94 -17.16 -11.96
N ASN A 11 -17.24 -17.18 -10.83
CA ASN A 11 -15.95 -16.52 -10.69
C ASN A 11 -14.94 -17.21 -11.63
N ARG A 12 -14.61 -16.56 -12.77
CA ARG A 12 -13.74 -17.10 -13.82
C ARG A 12 -12.27 -17.21 -13.40
N TYR A 13 -11.90 -16.60 -12.28
CA TYR A 13 -10.53 -16.53 -11.77
C TYR A 13 -10.47 -17.02 -10.32
N PRO A 14 -9.39 -17.72 -9.93
CA PRO A 14 -9.20 -18.08 -8.54
C PRO A 14 -8.99 -16.80 -7.70
N SER A 15 -9.79 -16.65 -6.65
CA SER A 15 -9.70 -15.53 -5.70
C SER A 15 -9.15 -16.03 -4.37
N TRP A 16 -8.21 -15.29 -3.79
CA TRP A 16 -7.68 -15.55 -2.46
C TRP A 16 -7.91 -14.35 -1.55
N SER A 17 -8.22 -14.63 -0.29
CA SER A 17 -8.41 -13.61 0.73
C SER A 17 -7.54 -13.96 1.94
N ILE A 18 -6.81 -12.98 2.43
CA ILE A 18 -6.00 -13.09 3.64
C ILE A 18 -6.39 -11.98 4.61
N SER A 19 -6.61 -12.33 5.87
CA SER A 19 -6.78 -11.35 6.93
C SER A 19 -5.41 -11.01 7.52
N LEU A 20 -5.08 -9.72 7.58
CA LEU A 20 -3.81 -9.24 8.08
C LEU A 20 -4.02 -8.56 9.43
N LYS A 21 -3.18 -8.92 10.40
CA LYS A 21 -3.14 -8.27 11.70
C LYS A 21 -1.87 -7.45 11.83
N ALA A 22 -2.03 -6.19 12.21
CA ALA A 22 -0.94 -5.31 12.54
C ALA A 22 -0.16 -5.84 13.77
N LEU A 23 1.15 -6.02 13.63
CA LEU A 23 2.03 -6.34 14.77
C LEU A 23 2.38 -5.09 15.59
N ASP A 24 2.42 -3.93 14.94
CA ASP A 24 2.58 -2.60 15.51
C ASP A 24 1.72 -1.63 14.67
N ASN A 25 1.62 -0.38 15.10
CA ASN A 25 0.88 0.71 14.46
C ASN A 25 1.11 0.76 12.94
N TRP A 26 0.01 0.66 12.18
CA TRP A 26 0.05 0.88 10.74
C TRP A 26 -0.03 2.35 10.39
N ARG A 27 0.71 2.71 9.36
CA ARG A 27 0.65 4.02 8.70
C ARG A 27 0.68 3.77 7.20
N CYS A 28 -0.35 4.21 6.49
CA CYS A 28 -0.47 4.00 5.06
C CYS A 28 -1.02 5.25 4.36
N GLY A 29 -0.48 5.51 3.16
CA GLY A 29 -0.87 6.63 2.32
C GLY A 29 -0.60 8.02 2.92
N ARG A 30 -1.27 9.01 2.34
CA ARG A 30 -1.27 10.41 2.78
C ARG A 30 -2.71 10.92 2.78
N GLY A 31 -3.32 10.94 3.96
CA GLY A 31 -4.65 11.47 4.18
C GLY A 31 -4.67 12.99 4.32
N VAL A 32 -5.88 13.53 4.30
CA VAL A 32 -6.16 14.96 4.50
C VAL A 32 -6.78 15.25 5.87
N GLU A 33 -7.46 14.27 6.47
CA GLU A 33 -8.19 14.43 7.72
C GLU A 33 -7.81 13.39 8.77
N LEU A 34 -7.76 13.82 10.03
CA LEU A 34 -7.45 12.94 11.15
C LEU A 34 -8.63 11.99 11.40
N LEU A 35 -8.31 10.71 11.59
CA LEU A 35 -9.30 9.67 11.93
C LEU A 35 -9.93 9.87 13.34
N SER A 36 -9.31 10.70 14.19
CA SER A 36 -9.79 10.97 15.54
C SER A 36 -10.86 12.06 15.54
N LYS A 37 -11.93 11.87 16.33
CA LYS A 37 -12.96 12.91 16.53
C LYS A 37 -12.35 14.23 17.03
N PRO A 38 -12.88 15.39 16.61
CA PRO A 38 -12.38 16.70 17.01
C PRO A 38 -12.74 17.00 18.48
N ASN A 39 -12.10 16.34 19.44
CA ASN A 39 -12.16 16.73 20.84
C ASN A 39 -10.88 17.48 21.21
N LYS A 40 -11.04 18.81 21.24
CA LYS A 40 -10.28 19.86 21.95
C LYS A 40 -8.78 19.59 22.19
N SER A 41 -7.96 20.44 21.58
CA SER A 41 -6.53 20.74 21.89
C SER A 41 -5.42 20.00 21.16
N LEU A 42 -5.62 19.57 19.90
CA LEU A 42 -4.48 19.30 19.02
C LEU A 42 -3.94 20.62 18.45
N ASN A 43 -3.18 21.35 19.26
CA ASN A 43 -2.42 22.56 18.85
C ASN A 43 -1.21 22.24 17.96
N HIS A 44 -1.06 20.99 17.49
CA HIS A 44 0.04 20.56 16.63
C HIS A 44 -0.51 19.98 15.32
N SER A 45 -0.11 20.57 14.20
CA SER A 45 -0.35 20.04 12.87
C SER A 45 0.33 18.67 12.74
N VAL A 46 -0.44 17.62 12.49
CA VAL A 46 0.10 16.29 12.20
C VAL A 46 0.58 16.29 10.74
N ASN A 47 1.88 16.10 10.53
CA ASN A 47 2.50 16.19 9.19
C ASN A 47 2.17 15.00 8.28
N VAL A 48 1.88 13.83 8.86
CA VAL A 48 1.60 12.61 8.12
C VAL A 48 0.34 11.97 8.67
N ILE A 49 -0.71 11.96 7.84
CA ILE A 49 -2.03 11.45 8.17
C ILE A 49 -2.27 10.18 7.36
N THR A 50 -2.93 9.18 7.96
CA THR A 50 -3.33 7.94 7.26
C THR A 50 -4.38 8.26 6.21
N TYR A 51 -4.25 7.67 5.02
CA TYR A 51 -5.23 7.85 3.95
C TYR A 51 -6.61 7.29 4.35
N SER A 52 -7.65 8.05 4.02
CA SER A 52 -9.04 7.67 4.23
C SER A 52 -9.92 8.25 3.13
N GLU A 53 -11.01 7.56 2.85
CA GLU A 53 -11.98 7.96 1.84
C GLU A 53 -13.42 7.71 2.32
N PRO A 54 -14.41 8.40 1.74
CA PRO A 54 -15.81 8.18 2.08
C PRO A 54 -16.29 6.85 1.51
N VAL A 55 -17.01 6.08 2.32
CA VAL A 55 -17.56 4.77 1.95
C VAL A 55 -19.08 4.81 2.04
N VAL A 56 -19.74 4.29 1.00
CA VAL A 56 -21.19 4.11 0.99
C VAL A 56 -21.53 2.71 1.50
N ILE A 57 -22.20 2.63 2.64
CA ILE A 57 -22.76 1.39 3.18
C ILE A 57 -24.22 1.28 2.80
N TRP A 58 -24.56 0.23 2.06
CA TRP A 58 -25.94 -0.09 1.70
C TRP A 58 -26.58 -0.99 2.75
N LYS A 59 -27.73 -0.55 3.28
CA LYS A 59 -28.61 -1.31 4.18
C LYS A 59 -29.96 -1.48 3.50
N GLY A 60 -30.10 -2.53 2.69
CA GLY A 60 -31.30 -2.75 1.86
C GLY A 60 -31.42 -1.66 0.80
N THR A 61 -32.49 -0.87 0.86
CA THR A 61 -32.75 0.25 -0.08
C THR A 61 -32.21 1.59 0.42
N GLN A 62 -31.60 1.64 1.60
CA GLN A 62 -31.04 2.86 2.17
C GLN A 62 -29.51 2.85 2.08
N ALA A 63 -28.93 4.01 1.76
CA ALA A 63 -27.50 4.24 1.75
C ALA A 63 -27.11 5.14 2.93
N GLU A 64 -26.03 4.78 3.61
CA GLU A 64 -25.38 5.57 4.65
C GLU A 64 -23.95 5.88 4.19
N ILE A 65 -23.53 7.15 4.29
CA ILE A 65 -22.17 7.56 3.92
C ILE A 65 -21.33 7.67 5.20
N ILE A 66 -20.27 6.89 5.27
CA ILE A 66 -19.21 7.08 6.27
C ILE A 66 -18.15 8.00 5.65
N PRO A 67 -17.88 9.18 6.23
CA PRO A 67 -17.04 10.18 5.57
C PRO A 67 -15.54 9.83 5.57
N PHE A 68 -15.07 9.05 6.55
CA PHE A 68 -13.65 8.73 6.72
C PHE A 68 -13.47 7.25 7.08
N CYS A 69 -13.26 6.41 6.07
CA CYS A 69 -12.83 5.03 6.26
C CYS A 69 -11.36 4.91 5.87
N PRO A 70 -10.45 4.49 6.77
CA PRO A 70 -9.06 4.27 6.40
C PRO A 70 -8.91 3.04 5.52
N VAL A 71 -8.13 3.20 4.45
CA VAL A 71 -7.95 2.18 3.40
C VAL A 71 -6.47 2.04 3.07
N VAL A 72 -6.02 0.80 2.92
CA VAL A 72 -4.74 0.50 2.27
C VAL A 72 -5.02 0.28 0.79
N CYS A 73 -4.53 1.18 -0.05
CA CYS A 73 -4.74 1.05 -1.49
C CYS A 73 -4.11 -0.26 -2.02
N GLY A 74 -4.84 -0.96 -2.90
CA GLY A 74 -4.41 -2.19 -3.56
C GLY A 74 -3.15 -1.97 -4.39
N SER A 75 -2.95 -0.76 -4.91
CA SER A 75 -1.70 -0.34 -5.56
C SER A 75 -0.49 -0.36 -4.61
N SER A 76 -0.67 0.06 -3.36
CA SER A 76 0.38 0.01 -2.32
C SER A 76 0.72 -1.44 -1.96
N ILE A 77 -0.31 -2.27 -1.75
CA ILE A 77 -0.13 -3.70 -1.47
C ILE A 77 0.57 -4.38 -2.65
N LYS A 78 0.10 -4.15 -3.89
CA LYS A 78 0.72 -4.68 -5.12
C LYS A 78 2.17 -4.22 -5.26
N GLY A 79 2.47 -2.97 -4.96
CA GLY A 79 3.83 -2.43 -4.99
C GLY A 79 4.76 -3.12 -3.97
N MET A 80 4.31 -3.28 -2.73
CA MET A 80 5.05 -4.00 -1.68
C MET A 80 5.32 -5.45 -2.08
N LEU A 81 4.29 -6.16 -2.57
CA LEU A 81 4.41 -7.54 -3.06
C LEU A 81 5.37 -7.61 -4.25
N ALA A 82 5.24 -6.72 -5.25
CA ALA A 82 6.10 -6.67 -6.42
C ALA A 82 7.58 -6.54 -6.04
N HIS A 83 7.90 -5.66 -5.09
CA HIS A 83 9.27 -5.48 -4.62
C HIS A 83 9.80 -6.73 -3.91
N ARG A 84 9.00 -7.34 -3.03
CA ARG A 84 9.38 -8.57 -2.30
C ARG A 84 9.55 -9.76 -3.25
N ILE A 85 8.63 -9.94 -4.18
CA ILE A 85 8.67 -11.02 -5.20
C ILE A 85 9.91 -10.84 -6.08
N ALA A 86 10.21 -9.63 -6.54
CA ALA A 86 11.42 -9.36 -7.33
C ALA A 86 12.70 -9.72 -6.56
N PHE A 87 12.80 -9.34 -5.28
CA PHE A 87 13.92 -9.72 -4.44
C PHE A 87 14.05 -11.24 -4.31
N HIS A 88 12.97 -11.94 -3.97
CA HIS A 88 12.99 -13.40 -3.80
C HIS A 88 13.27 -14.13 -5.11
N TYR A 89 12.72 -13.65 -6.23
CA TYR A 89 13.01 -14.19 -7.56
C TYR A 89 14.51 -14.12 -7.87
N ARG A 90 15.13 -12.95 -7.71
CA ARG A 90 16.57 -12.76 -7.96
C ARG A 90 17.42 -13.65 -7.06
N LYS A 91 17.06 -13.77 -5.78
CA LYS A 91 17.71 -14.69 -4.83
C LYS A 91 17.63 -16.15 -5.32
N HIS A 92 16.45 -16.61 -5.75
CA HIS A 92 16.29 -17.97 -6.29
C HIS A 92 17.05 -18.18 -7.60
N ALA A 93 17.11 -17.16 -8.45
CA ALA A 93 17.87 -17.16 -9.70
C ALA A 93 19.39 -16.96 -9.50
N LYS A 94 19.86 -16.83 -8.24
CA LYS A 94 21.27 -16.56 -7.88
C LYS A 94 21.83 -15.32 -8.59
N GLN A 95 20.99 -14.31 -8.79
CA GLN A 95 21.40 -13.01 -9.32
C GLN A 95 21.85 -12.14 -8.14
N TRP A 96 23.15 -11.93 -8.02
CA TRP A 96 23.76 -11.20 -6.91
C TRP A 96 24.31 -9.85 -7.35
N ALA A 97 24.27 -8.87 -6.45
CA ALA A 97 24.80 -7.55 -6.74
C ALA A 97 26.32 -7.60 -6.95
N GLU A 98 27.05 -8.45 -6.21
CA GLU A 98 28.51 -8.58 -6.33
C GLU A 98 28.93 -9.11 -7.71
N THR A 99 28.04 -9.83 -8.40
CA THR A 99 28.32 -10.42 -9.72
C THR A 99 27.96 -9.51 -10.89
N ALA A 100 27.23 -8.41 -10.66
CA ALA A 100 26.69 -7.56 -11.73
C ALA A 100 27.65 -6.44 -12.19
N GLY A 101 28.77 -6.22 -11.49
CA GLY A 101 29.70 -5.13 -11.79
C GLY A 101 29.08 -3.72 -11.69
N ASP A 102 29.90 -2.68 -11.81
CA ASP A 102 29.48 -1.28 -11.64
C ASP A 102 28.57 -0.76 -12.78
N ALA A 103 28.46 -1.50 -13.89
CA ALA A 103 27.79 -1.05 -15.11
C ALA A 103 26.26 -1.27 -15.14
N GLU A 104 25.67 -2.01 -14.20
CA GLU A 104 24.29 -2.51 -14.34
C GLU A 104 23.28 -1.95 -13.32
N ASN A 105 23.47 -0.73 -12.82
CA ASN A 105 22.49 -0.09 -11.92
C ASN A 105 21.07 -0.04 -12.54
N GLU A 106 20.95 0.10 -13.86
CA GLU A 106 19.66 0.09 -14.55
C GLU A 106 18.93 -1.25 -14.47
N ILE A 107 19.66 -2.37 -14.45
CA ILE A 107 19.06 -3.71 -14.36
C ILE A 107 18.42 -3.90 -12.98
N TRP A 108 19.07 -3.38 -11.93
CA TRP A 108 18.57 -3.45 -10.57
C TRP A 108 17.36 -2.55 -10.33
N GLN A 109 17.26 -1.43 -11.07
CA GLN A 109 16.11 -0.53 -11.07
C GLN A 109 14.88 -1.11 -11.78
N LYS A 110 15.08 -2.00 -12.76
CA LYS A 110 13.99 -2.68 -13.45
C LYS A 110 13.54 -3.93 -12.70
N ARG A 111 12.30 -4.38 -12.93
CA ARG A 111 11.83 -5.68 -12.41
C ARG A 111 12.33 -6.81 -13.33
N PRO A 112 12.56 -8.03 -12.81
CA PRO A 112 12.86 -9.18 -13.64
C PRO A 112 11.77 -9.44 -14.69
N GLU A 113 12.20 -9.72 -15.92
CA GLU A 113 11.32 -9.99 -17.09
C GLU A 113 10.31 -11.12 -16.82
N ALA A 114 10.71 -12.16 -16.10
CA ALA A 114 9.85 -13.28 -15.73
C ALA A 114 8.61 -12.88 -14.90
N LEU A 115 8.61 -11.69 -14.29
CA LEU A 115 7.49 -11.20 -13.49
C LEU A 115 6.50 -10.33 -14.29
N LYS A 116 6.77 -10.03 -15.57
CA LYS A 116 5.90 -9.17 -16.40
C LYS A 116 4.49 -9.73 -16.52
N ALA A 117 4.35 -11.02 -16.80
CA ALA A 117 3.03 -11.66 -16.95
C ALA A 117 2.20 -11.60 -15.65
N LEU A 118 2.87 -11.67 -14.49
CA LEU A 118 2.19 -11.63 -13.19
C LEU A 118 1.84 -10.20 -12.76
N LEU A 119 2.83 -9.30 -12.78
CA LEU A 119 2.71 -7.97 -12.18
C LEU A 119 2.29 -6.88 -13.19
N GLY A 120 2.49 -7.15 -14.47
CA GLY A 120 2.35 -6.19 -15.56
C GLY A 120 3.63 -5.41 -15.83
N TYR A 121 3.71 -4.84 -17.02
CA TYR A 121 4.79 -3.97 -17.48
C TYR A 121 4.23 -2.85 -18.34
N ALA A 122 4.65 -1.62 -18.04
CA ALA A 122 4.35 -0.46 -18.86
C ALA A 122 5.66 -0.03 -19.54
N ASP A 123 5.67 -0.10 -20.86
CA ASP A 123 6.75 0.41 -21.70
C ASP A 123 6.35 1.78 -22.27
N ASN A 124 7.30 2.50 -22.87
CA ASN A 124 7.01 3.72 -23.62
C ASN A 124 6.27 3.39 -24.92
N ASP A 125 6.52 2.21 -25.50
CA ASP A 125 5.71 1.66 -26.59
C ASP A 125 4.49 0.92 -26.03
N HIS A 126 3.30 1.39 -26.38
CA HIS A 126 2.04 0.82 -25.87
C HIS A 126 1.87 -0.63 -26.33
N ASP A 127 2.35 -0.99 -27.51
CA ASP A 127 2.24 -2.35 -28.05
C ASP A 127 3.14 -3.36 -27.31
N GLN A 128 4.15 -2.86 -26.57
CA GLN A 128 5.03 -3.66 -25.71
C GLN A 128 4.57 -3.69 -24.24
N SER A 129 3.51 -2.95 -23.91
CA SER A 129 2.94 -2.93 -22.55
C SER A 129 2.04 -4.15 -22.34
N VAL A 130 2.15 -4.76 -21.16
CA VAL A 130 1.43 -5.99 -20.82
C VAL A 130 0.70 -5.82 -19.50
N ALA A 131 -0.61 -6.09 -19.49
CA ALA A 131 -1.40 -6.17 -18.28
C ALA A 131 -1.04 -7.43 -17.48
N GLY A 132 -0.76 -7.27 -16.18
CA GLY A 132 -0.46 -8.39 -15.29
C GLY A 132 -1.71 -9.18 -14.91
N SER A 133 -1.54 -10.46 -14.60
CA SER A 133 -2.61 -11.34 -14.11
C SER A 133 -2.94 -11.17 -12.62
N LEU A 134 -2.07 -10.54 -11.82
CA LEU A 134 -2.33 -10.28 -10.40
C LEU A 134 -3.10 -8.98 -10.19
N TRP A 135 -4.32 -9.14 -9.66
CA TRP A 135 -5.19 -8.06 -9.22
C TRP A 135 -5.21 -8.02 -7.70
N VAL A 136 -5.15 -6.82 -7.14
CA VAL A 136 -5.14 -6.58 -5.70
C VAL A 136 -6.16 -5.51 -5.42
N GLU A 137 -7.14 -5.85 -4.61
CA GLU A 137 -8.17 -4.91 -4.16
C GLU A 137 -7.64 -4.05 -3.02
N ASP A 138 -8.25 -2.88 -2.89
CA ASP A 138 -8.07 -2.01 -1.74
C ASP A 138 -8.58 -2.73 -0.47
N ALA A 139 -7.90 -2.48 0.65
CA ALA A 139 -8.20 -3.16 1.91
C ALA A 139 -8.62 -2.16 2.98
N ASP A 140 -9.86 -2.30 3.46
CA ASP A 140 -10.38 -1.55 4.60
C ASP A 140 -9.56 -1.86 5.86
N ILE A 141 -9.35 -0.83 6.69
CA ILE A 141 -8.63 -0.98 7.96
C ILE A 141 -9.63 -0.90 9.11
N GLU A 142 -9.73 -1.99 9.86
CA GLU A 142 -10.39 -2.01 11.16
C GLU A 142 -9.38 -1.62 12.25
N TYR A 143 -9.77 -0.68 13.13
CA TYR A 143 -8.92 -0.19 14.20
C TYR A 143 -9.72 0.07 15.47
N GLU A 144 -9.10 -0.18 16.63
CA GLU A 144 -9.68 0.12 17.94
C GLU A 144 -9.16 1.45 18.50
N HIS A 145 -7.89 1.77 18.22
CA HIS A 145 -7.19 2.93 18.75
C HIS A 145 -6.42 3.67 17.66
N ILE A 146 -6.35 5.00 17.81
CA ILE A 146 -5.55 5.88 16.96
C ILE A 146 -4.44 6.46 17.83
N VAL A 147 -3.20 6.41 17.34
CA VAL A 147 -2.02 6.91 18.05
C VAL A 147 -1.35 8.01 17.25
N ILE A 148 -1.07 9.14 17.89
CA ILE A 148 -0.23 10.21 17.34
C ILE A 148 1.20 9.98 17.84
N ARG A 149 2.16 9.82 16.92
CA ARG A 149 3.57 9.60 17.25
C ARG A 149 4.40 10.82 16.90
N HIS A 150 5.10 11.37 17.89
CA HIS A 150 6.09 12.41 17.69
C HIS A 150 7.44 11.79 17.33
N HIS A 151 8.09 12.32 16.28
CA HIS A 151 9.43 11.93 15.89
C HIS A 151 10.31 13.17 15.90
N ASN A 152 11.45 13.10 16.58
CA ASN A 152 12.45 14.15 16.59
C ASN A 152 13.70 13.65 15.87
N SER A 153 14.34 14.50 15.06
CA SER A 153 15.64 14.19 14.46
C SER A 153 16.73 14.81 15.31
N ILE A 154 17.70 14.01 15.75
CA ILE A 154 18.84 14.49 16.54
C ILE A 154 20.03 14.69 15.60
N ASP A 155 20.61 15.88 15.64
CA ASP A 155 21.85 16.18 14.93
C ASP A 155 23.03 15.49 15.63
N ARG A 156 23.75 14.63 14.89
CA ARG A 156 24.87 13.85 15.43
C ARG A 156 26.15 14.67 15.66
N PHE A 157 26.25 15.88 15.11
CA PHE A 157 27.42 16.74 15.32
C PHE A 157 27.24 17.68 16.51
N THR A 158 26.05 18.26 16.65
CA THR A 158 25.76 19.27 17.69
C THR A 158 25.03 18.70 18.90
N GLY A 159 24.48 17.49 18.80
CA GLY A 159 23.57 16.93 19.81
C GLY A 159 22.23 17.66 19.89
N GLY A 160 22.01 18.67 19.04
CA GLY A 160 20.80 19.48 19.02
C GLY A 160 19.60 18.70 18.48
N VAL A 161 18.41 19.01 19.02
CA VAL A 161 17.15 18.47 18.51
C VAL A 161 16.67 19.35 17.36
N ARG A 162 16.54 18.77 16.17
CA ARG A 162 15.78 19.37 15.07
C ARG A 162 14.33 18.95 15.24
N LYS A 163 13.41 19.91 15.33
CA LYS A 163 11.97 19.63 15.25
C LYS A 163 11.71 18.97 13.89
N GLY A 164 11.19 17.75 13.92
CA GLY A 164 10.69 17.03 12.74
C GLY A 164 9.29 17.48 12.36
#